data_AF-A0A0A2VEI5-F1
#
_entry.id   AF-A0A0A2VEI5-F1
#
_cell.length_a   1.000
_cell.length_b   1.000
_cell.length_c   1.000
_cell.angle_alpha   90.00
_cell.angle_beta   90.00
_cell.angle_gamma   90.00
#
_symmetry.space_group_name_H-M   'P 1'
#
loop_
_entity.id
_entity.type
_entity.pdbx_description
1 polymer ?
#
loop_
_entity_poly.entity_id
_entity_poly.type
_entity_poly.pdbx_seq_one_letter_code
_entity_poly.pdbx_strand_id
1 'polypeptide(L)' 'MEGACGGSCACSTCHVIVADEGLYDKMPEPEDDENDMLDLAFGLTETSRLGCQVVMTKDLDGLVVKLPTMTRNLQASDFQ' A
#
# COMPACT_ATOMS: atom_id res chain seq x y z
N MET A 1 8.75 -2.37 -4.92
CA MET A 1 7.58 -1.47 -4.98
C MET A 1 7.56 -0.86 -6.37
N GLU A 2 6.45 -1.00 -7.08
CA GLU A 2 6.39 -0.63 -8.51
C GLU A 2 5.60 0.67 -8.74
N GLY A 3 4.41 0.81 -8.14
CA GLY A 3 3.61 2.03 -8.26
C GLY A 3 3.08 2.30 -9.66
N ALA A 4 2.55 1.27 -10.33
CA ALA A 4 2.17 1.28 -11.75
C ALA A 4 1.21 2.41 -12.17
N CYS A 5 0.31 2.86 -11.28
CA CYS A 5 -0.60 3.98 -11.57
C CYS A 5 0.00 5.37 -11.31
N GLY A 6 1.26 5.48 -10.89
CA GLY A 6 1.89 6.75 -10.56
C GLY A 6 1.33 7.43 -9.31
N GLY A 7 0.63 6.69 -8.44
CA GLY A 7 0.08 7.20 -7.18
C GLY A 7 -1.37 7.70 -7.26
N SER A 8 -2.09 7.44 -8.35
CA SER A 8 -3.48 7.86 -8.54
C SER A 8 -4.54 7.00 -7.82
N CYS A 9 -4.14 6.22 -6.81
CA CYS A 9 -5.01 5.25 -6.13
C CYS A 9 -5.78 4.28 -7.07
N ALA A 10 -5.15 3.87 -8.19
CA ALA A 10 -5.81 3.04 -9.21
C ALA A 10 -5.18 1.63 -9.35
N CYS A 11 -4.28 1.26 -8.44
CA CYS A 11 -3.68 -0.08 -8.40
C CYS A 11 -3.16 -0.40 -6.99
N SER A 12 -2.88 -1.67 -6.71
CA SER A 12 -2.29 -2.13 -5.44
C SER A 12 -0.80 -2.50 -5.52
N THR A 13 -0.10 -2.12 -6.58
CA THR A 13 1.35 -2.44 -6.76
C THR A 13 2.29 -1.66 -5.83
N CYS A 14 1.75 -0.66 -5.13
CA CYS A 14 2.40 0.10 -4.07
C CYS A 14 2.02 -0.41 -2.67
N HIS A 15 1.38 -1.58 -2.57
CA HIS A 15 1.04 -2.18 -1.28
C HIS A 15 2.31 -2.38 -0.43
N VAL A 16 2.21 -1.89 0.81
CA VAL A 16 3.22 -2.02 1.86
C VAL A 16 2.54 -2.45 3.14
N ILE A 17 3.27 -3.13 4.01
CA ILE A 17 2.79 -3.55 5.33
C ILE A 17 3.61 -2.80 6.37
N VAL A 18 2.97 -1.99 7.21
CA VAL A 18 3.64 -1.28 8.30
C VAL A 18 4.03 -2.28 9.38
N ALA A 19 5.30 -2.29 9.77
CA ALA A 19 5.83 -3.28 10.70
C ALA A 19 5.52 -2.96 12.17
N ASP A 20 5.27 -1.69 12.49
CA ASP A 20 5.00 -1.18 13.84
C ASP A 20 3.56 -0.65 13.91
N GLU A 21 2.70 -1.31 14.69
CA GLU A 21 1.30 -0.93 14.89
C GLU A 21 1.18 0.49 15.50
N GLY A 22 2.09 0.88 16.39
CA GLY A 22 2.08 2.20 17.00
C GLY A 22 2.46 3.33 16.03
N LEU A 23 3.14 3.02 14.92
CA LEU A 23 3.34 3.97 13.82
C LEU A 23 2.18 3.94 12.83
N TYR A 24 1.54 2.78 12.65
CA TYR A 24 0.33 2.65 11.84
C TYR A 24 -0.83 3.48 12.41
N ASP A 25 -1.06 3.41 13.73
CA ASP A 25 -2.13 4.15 14.41
C ASP A 25 -1.97 5.68 14.37
N LYS A 26 -0.76 6.16 14.05
CA LYS A 26 -0.51 7.60 13.86
C LYS A 26 -0.86 8.08 12.45
N MET A 27 -1.06 7.15 11.51
CA MET A 27 -1.48 7.47 10.15
C MET A 27 -2.99 7.71 10.13
N PRO A 28 -3.51 8.57 9.23
CA PRO A 28 -4.94 8.63 8.98
C PRO A 28 -5.43 7.29 8.44
N GLU A 29 -6.65 6.89 8.79
CA GLU A 29 -7.26 5.69 8.21
C GLU A 29 -7.30 5.76 6.67
N PRO A 30 -7.16 4.61 5.98
CA PRO A 30 -7.28 4.56 4.53
C PRO A 30 -8.69 5.00 4.09
N GLU A 31 -8.76 5.80 3.03
CA GLU A 31 -10.05 6.19 2.42
C GLU A 31 -10.70 4.99 1.71
N ASP A 32 -11.99 5.07 1.42
CA ASP A 32 -12.76 4.00 0.78
C ASP A 32 -12.12 3.52 -0.53
N ASP A 33 -11.68 4.44 -1.39
CA ASP A 33 -10.97 4.13 -2.65
C ASP A 33 -9.65 3.38 -2.41
N GLU A 34 -8.93 3.69 -1.31
CA GLU A 34 -7.71 2.99 -0.93
C GLU A 34 -8.03 1.55 -0.49
N ASN A 35 -9.08 1.37 0.30
CA ASN A 35 -9.53 0.07 0.77
C ASN A 35 -9.98 -0.84 -0.39
N ASP A 36 -10.74 -0.30 -1.34
CA ASP A 36 -11.17 -1.03 -2.54
C ASP A 36 -9.97 -1.59 -3.32
N MET A 37 -8.86 -0.85 -3.38
CA MET A 37 -7.64 -1.30 -4.03
C MET A 37 -6.83 -2.27 -3.17
N LEU A 38 -6.79 -2.06 -1.84
CA LEU A 38 -6.14 -2.97 -0.90
C LEU A 38 -6.79 -4.36 -0.88
N ASP A 39 -8.09 -4.46 -1.08
CA ASP A 39 -8.81 -5.74 -1.22
C ASP A 39 -8.31 -6.58 -2.41
N LEU A 40 -7.72 -5.92 -3.42
CA LEU A 40 -7.11 -6.59 -4.57
C LEU A 40 -5.63 -6.97 -4.34
N ALA A 41 -5.04 -6.56 -3.22
CA ALA A 41 -3.64 -6.79 -2.89
C ALA A 41 -3.38 -8.21 -2.39
N PHE A 42 -2.19 -8.74 -2.70
CA PHE A 42 -1.76 -10.04 -2.20
C PHE A 42 -1.18 -9.92 -0.79
N GLY A 43 -1.62 -10.79 0.12
CA GLY A 43 -1.10 -10.82 1.49
C GLY A 43 -1.51 -9.60 2.29
N LEU A 44 -2.75 -9.13 2.11
CA LEU A 44 -3.34 -8.06 2.90
C LEU A 44 -3.30 -8.38 4.40
N THR A 45 -2.94 -7.38 5.19
CA THR A 45 -2.86 -7.43 6.67
C THR A 45 -3.57 -6.22 7.26
N GLU A 46 -3.83 -6.22 8.56
CA GLU A 46 -4.48 -5.10 9.25
C GLU A 46 -3.67 -3.80 9.19
N THR A 47 -2.34 -3.89 9.09
CA THR A 47 -1.43 -2.74 8.98
C THR A 47 -1.00 -2.45 7.54
N SER A 48 -1.75 -2.95 6.55
CA SER A 48 -1.47 -2.73 5.14
C SER A 48 -1.90 -1.35 4.68
N ARG A 49 -1.09 -0.72 3.83
CA ARG A 49 -1.40 0.57 3.19
C ARG A 49 -0.97 0.57 1.74
N LEU A 50 -1.59 1.43 0.93
CA LEU A 50 -1.00 1.84 -0.33
C LEU A 50 0.07 2.88 -0.03
N GLY A 51 1.34 2.52 -0.21
CA GLY A 51 2.44 3.42 0.15
C GLY A 51 2.45 4.76 -0.62
N CYS A 52 1.69 4.86 -1.72
CA CYS A 52 1.49 6.14 -2.42
C CYS A 52 0.49 7.09 -1.73
N GLN A 53 -0.39 6.58 -0.88
CA GLN A 53 -1.36 7.38 -0.12
C GLN A 53 -0.83 7.78 1.27
N VAL A 54 0.27 7.17 1.72
CA VAL A 54 0.89 7.49 3.01
C VAL A 54 1.66 8.81 2.91
N VAL A 55 1.16 9.86 3.55
CA VAL A 55 1.84 11.15 3.66
C VAL A 55 2.85 11.10 4.81
N MET A 56 4.14 11.30 4.50
CA MET A 56 5.19 11.28 5.52
C MET A 56 5.13 12.52 6.42
N THR A 57 5.06 12.28 7.73
CA THR A 57 5.11 13.32 8.77
C THR A 57 6.28 13.04 9.72
N LYS A 58 6.62 14.00 10.59
CA LYS A 58 7.68 13.82 11.59
C LYS A 58 7.33 12.74 12.62
N ASP A 59 6.05 12.47 12.83
CA ASP A 59 5.57 11.46 13.79
C ASP A 59 5.80 10.02 13.31
N LEU A 60 6.12 9.87 12.01
CA LEU A 60 6.47 8.61 11.35
C LEU A 60 7.99 8.42 11.21
N ASP A 61 8.81 9.20 11.93
CA ASP A 61 10.26 8.99 11.93
C ASP A 61 10.59 7.58 12.45
N GLY A 62 11.46 6.87 11.70
CA GLY A 62 11.77 5.47 11.95
C GLY A 62 10.76 4.45 11.39
N LEU A 63 9.81 4.88 10.52
CA LEU A 63 8.87 3.98 9.85
C LEU A 63 9.59 2.83 9.13
N VAL A 64 9.26 1.61 9.54
CA VAL A 64 9.68 0.38 8.85
C VAL A 64 8.48 -0.23 8.15
N VAL A 65 8.61 -0.42 6.84
CA VAL A 65 7.62 -1.11 6.03
C VAL A 65 8.20 -2.39 5.45
N LYS A 66 7.35 -3.40 5.30
CA LYS A 66 7.64 -4.63 4.58
C LYS A 66 6.96 -4.57 3.22
N LEU A 67 7.67 -5.04 2.20
CA LEU A 67 7.09 -5.25 0.88
C LEU A 67 6.50 -6.66 0.82
N PRO A 68 5.26 -6.82 0.34
CA PRO A 68 4.68 -8.14 0.10
C PRO A 68 5.53 -8.91 -0.92
N THR A 69 5.54 -10.23 -0.82
CA THR A 69 6.34 -11.11 -1.70
C THR A 69 5.93 -11.07 -3.17
N MET A 70 4.70 -10.64 -3.46
CA MET A 70 4.19 -10.46 -4.83
C MET A 70 3.31 -9.23 -4.89
N THR A 71 3.37 -8.51 -6.01
CA THR A 71 2.47 -7.40 -6.36
C THR A 71 1.78 -7.73 -7.67
N ARG A 72 0.45 -7.55 -7.75
CA ARG A 72 -0.31 -7.80 -8.99
C ARG A 72 -0.29 -6.55 -9.85
N ASN A 73 0.56 -6.54 -10.88
CA ASN A 73 0.50 -5.53 -11.93
C ASN A 73 -0.31 -6.09 -13.10
N LEU A 74 -1.55 -5.62 -13.29
CA LEU A 74 -2.35 -5.97 -14.45
C LEU A 74 -1.75 -5.28 -15.68
N GLN A 75 -0.79 -5.92 -16.34
CA GLN A 75 -0.27 -5.47 -17.63
C GLN A 75 -1.08 -6.14 -18.75
N ALA A 76 -1.32 -5.42 -19.86
CA ALA A 76 -2.06 -5.94 -21.01
C ALA A 76 -1.47 -7.24 -21.62
N SER A 77 -0.24 -7.60 -21.26
CA SER A 77 0.44 -8.84 -21.63
C SER A 77 -0.07 -10.10 -20.92
N ASP A 78 -0.88 -9.98 -19.85
CA ASP A 78 -1.45 -11.13 -19.12
C ASP A 78 -2.59 -11.84 -19.89
N PHE A 79 -2.95 -11.34 -21.08
CA PHE A 79 -4.00 -11.90 -21.95
C PHE A 79 -3.45 -12.66 -23.18
N GLN A 80 -2.18 -13.07 -23.18
CA GLN A 80 -1.61 -13.86 -24.28
C GLN A 80 -1.56 -15.37 -23.98
#